data_AF-A0A8B9IBF0-F1
#
_entry.id   AF-A0A8B9IBF0-F1
#
_cell.length_a   1.000
_cell.length_b   1.000
_cell.length_c   1.000
_cell.angle_alpha   90.00
_cell.angle_beta   90.00
_cell.angle_gamma   90.00
#
_symmetry.space_group_name_H-M   'P 1'
#
loop_
_entity.id
_entity.type
_entity.pdbx_description
1 polymer ?
#
loop_
_entity_poly.entity_id
_entity_poly.type
_entity_poly.pdbx_seq_one_letter_code
_entity_poly.pdbx_strand_id
1 'polypeptide(L)'
;MEGVQEGNNENSDTGEVAGPHPEAAKSTGHNLTVEDSLPVPAAPEDAGARPAQQMAAFSPSQETFSAASRKLSRFCRSSSGVLSLQEALKEKQARYKEAREYRRTKIDASYKYVFEVLSVRLGLDVTTVEEMILDSPSLEAFDSFFAKGGSKALKIFYQEGDVPGIECGRTFPGVVKGSKMLQLYVDNTPDKFVGLCLFFVRFKNDSPINAKTIHEDIFFCVLDATEGLLHGVRNMIEKVFLPAILATNNWGVLSQTKQDTKDKQNFVETINRYLSFLEGAIISIEGTVQLKQVDHINFSKLQSFEEVTAAADNPDMVHQLEEVLMIWYRQIERVLIESQQMRKEADNSGPLTELEHWKCMSAKFNFLIEQIKGPNCKAVINILNVAHSKLLKMWQELDARITDAANESKDNVKYLYTLEKVCQPLYNYDLESMTRGIPNLINAIRMIHSVSRYYNTSERMTSLFIKVTNQMVTTCRAYITDGGFSRVWEQKIPIVIGKIKVCVSAFMSSHGPVWEEMH
;
A
#
# COMPACT_ATOMS: atom_id res chain seq x y z
N MET A 1 -67.76 56.58 -8.65
CA MET A 1 -68.36 57.25 -7.48
C MET A 1 -67.29 58.13 -6.90
N GLU A 2 -67.44 59.42 -7.16
CA GLU A 2 -66.56 60.53 -6.82
C GLU A 2 -66.72 60.99 -5.35
N GLY A 3 -65.75 61.79 -4.92
CA GLY A 3 -65.71 62.62 -3.69
C GLY A 3 -64.28 62.63 -3.14
N VAL A 4 -63.31 63.44 -3.60
CA VAL A 4 -63.18 64.94 -3.56
C VAL A 4 -63.35 65.44 -2.12
N GLN A 5 -62.32 66.00 -1.44
CA GLN A 5 -61.83 67.36 -1.66
C GLN A 5 -60.43 67.63 -1.03
N GLU A 6 -59.79 68.68 -1.55
CA GLU A 6 -58.37 69.08 -1.60
C GLU A 6 -57.80 69.89 -0.41
N GLY A 7 -56.47 70.12 -0.46
CA GLY A 7 -55.81 71.37 -0.02
C GLY A 7 -54.35 71.15 0.42
N ASN A 8 -53.32 71.14 -0.44
CA ASN A 8 -52.57 72.21 -1.17
C ASN A 8 -51.34 72.82 -0.46
N ASN A 9 -50.28 72.98 -1.28
CA ASN A 9 -49.14 73.93 -1.28
C ASN A 9 -47.88 73.61 -0.43
N GLU A 10 -46.63 73.78 -0.90
CA GLU A 10 -46.05 74.26 -2.18
C GLU A 10 -44.50 74.14 -2.15
N ASN A 11 -43.89 74.25 -3.35
CA ASN A 11 -42.52 74.72 -3.70
C ASN A 11 -41.31 73.76 -3.82
N SER A 12 -41.04 73.30 -5.05
CA SER A 12 -40.05 73.83 -6.04
C SER A 12 -38.68 74.35 -5.52
N ASP A 13 -37.53 74.30 -6.23
CA ASP A 13 -37.20 74.00 -7.62
C ASP A 13 -35.67 73.78 -7.81
N THR A 14 -35.33 73.04 -8.87
CA THR A 14 -34.20 73.09 -9.84
C THR A 14 -32.70 73.23 -9.50
N GLY A 15 -31.90 72.46 -10.28
CA GLY A 15 -30.50 72.75 -10.61
C GLY A 15 -29.75 71.61 -11.33
N GLU A 16 -29.88 71.52 -12.66
CA GLU A 16 -29.11 70.66 -13.59
C GLU A 16 -27.59 70.94 -13.59
N VAL A 17 -26.78 69.99 -14.06
CA VAL A 17 -25.95 70.07 -15.32
C VAL A 17 -24.95 68.89 -15.39
N ALA A 18 -24.78 68.34 -16.59
CA ALA A 18 -23.94 67.18 -16.91
C ALA A 18 -22.64 67.53 -17.66
N GLY A 19 -21.57 66.75 -17.37
CA GLY A 19 -20.39 66.42 -18.22
C GLY A 19 -19.23 67.43 -18.28
N PRO A 20 -17.99 67.06 -18.74
CA PRO A 20 -17.53 65.78 -19.32
C PRO A 20 -16.12 65.26 -18.86
N HIS A 21 -15.86 63.93 -19.03
CA HIS A 21 -14.62 63.19 -19.40
C HIS A 21 -13.19 63.53 -18.83
N PRO A 22 -12.13 62.70 -19.04
CA PRO A 22 -11.26 62.20 -17.96
C PRO A 22 -9.80 62.70 -18.00
N GLU A 23 -9.09 62.64 -16.87
CA GLU A 23 -7.63 62.77 -16.83
C GLU A 23 -6.96 61.65 -16.04
N ALA A 24 -5.94 61.07 -16.66
CA ALA A 24 -5.04 60.08 -16.12
C ALA A 24 -3.86 60.77 -15.43
N ALA A 25 -3.40 60.23 -14.28
CA ALA A 25 -1.99 59.89 -14.03
C ALA A 25 -1.70 59.55 -12.56
N LYS A 26 -1.02 58.41 -12.41
CA LYS A 26 0.02 58.09 -11.41
C LYS A 26 -0.39 57.86 -9.95
N SER A 27 -0.42 56.58 -9.60
CA SER A 27 0.08 56.11 -8.31
C SER A 27 0.94 54.87 -8.52
N THR A 28 2.15 54.95 -7.98
CA THR A 28 3.27 54.01 -7.96
C THR A 28 2.96 52.77 -7.15
N GLY A 29 3.12 51.58 -7.74
CA GLY A 29 3.11 50.30 -7.05
C GLY A 29 4.39 49.53 -7.32
N HIS A 30 5.18 49.30 -6.27
CA HIS A 30 6.35 48.43 -6.27
C HIS A 30 5.98 47.00 -6.70
N ASN A 31 6.70 46.46 -7.69
CA ASN A 31 6.74 45.03 -7.93
C ASN A 31 7.76 44.41 -6.95
N LEU A 32 7.24 43.64 -5.98
CA LEU A 32 8.00 42.63 -5.25
C LEU A 32 7.50 41.25 -5.71
N THR A 33 8.39 40.57 -6.40
CA THR A 33 8.47 39.13 -6.67
C THR A 33 8.25 38.28 -5.41
N VAL A 34 7.48 37.18 -5.51
CA VAL A 34 7.84 35.86 -4.95
C VAL A 34 7.09 34.78 -5.76
N GLU A 35 7.78 34.14 -6.71
CA GLU A 35 7.51 32.75 -7.08
C GLU A 35 8.36 31.89 -6.14
N ASP A 36 7.73 31.05 -5.31
CA ASP A 36 8.42 30.02 -4.52
C ASP A 36 8.07 28.65 -5.09
N SER A 37 8.93 28.17 -5.99
CA SER A 37 8.98 26.77 -6.42
C SER A 37 9.97 26.03 -5.52
N LEU A 38 9.50 24.96 -4.87
CA LEU A 38 10.27 24.11 -3.98
C LEU A 38 11.47 23.43 -4.70
N PRO A 39 12.65 23.31 -4.06
CA PRO A 39 13.87 22.84 -4.71
C PRO A 39 14.04 21.31 -4.70
N VAL A 40 14.55 20.80 -5.82
CA VAL A 40 15.08 19.44 -6.05
C VAL A 40 16.52 19.36 -5.49
N PRO A 41 16.99 18.26 -4.87
CA PRO A 41 18.35 18.19 -4.36
C PRO A 41 19.36 17.89 -5.47
N ALA A 42 20.38 18.75 -5.59
CA ALA A 42 21.55 18.57 -6.44
C ALA A 42 22.65 17.76 -5.73
N ALA A 43 23.38 16.96 -6.50
CA ALA A 43 24.55 16.19 -6.10
C ALA A 43 25.77 17.08 -5.76
N PRO A 44 26.75 16.62 -4.95
CA PRO A 44 27.99 17.34 -4.72
C PRO A 44 29.16 16.75 -5.53
N GLU A 45 29.82 17.61 -6.32
CA GLU A 45 31.25 17.58 -6.66
C GLU A 45 31.88 18.76 -5.88
N ASP A 46 33.13 18.80 -5.37
CA ASP A 46 34.38 18.17 -5.74
C ASP A 46 35.36 18.32 -4.55
N ALA A 47 36.25 17.35 -4.33
CA ALA A 47 37.42 17.50 -3.45
C ALA A 47 38.56 16.61 -3.96
N GLY A 48 39.60 17.29 -4.48
CA GLY A 48 40.69 16.72 -5.27
C GLY A 48 41.53 15.60 -4.64
N ALA A 49 42.04 14.72 -5.51
CA ALA A 49 43.13 13.80 -5.23
C ALA A 49 44.12 13.73 -6.42
N ARG A 50 45.40 13.70 -6.08
CA ARG A 50 46.61 13.65 -6.93
C ARG A 50 46.90 12.22 -7.47
N PRO A 51 47.87 12.03 -8.38
CA PRO A 51 47.77 11.10 -9.52
C PRO A 51 48.15 9.65 -9.21
N ALA A 52 47.48 8.71 -9.90
CA ALA A 52 47.72 7.28 -9.84
C ALA A 52 48.92 6.86 -10.71
N GLN A 53 49.83 6.07 -10.13
CA GLN A 53 50.89 5.36 -10.83
C GLN A 53 50.36 4.05 -11.45
N GLN A 54 50.66 3.87 -12.73
CA GLN A 54 50.47 2.65 -13.51
C GLN A 54 51.44 1.55 -13.06
N MET A 55 50.94 0.32 -12.93
CA MET A 55 51.72 -0.88 -13.18
C MET A 55 51.02 -1.77 -14.21
N ALA A 56 51.85 -2.30 -15.10
CA ALA A 56 51.53 -2.87 -16.39
C ALA A 56 50.82 -4.23 -16.31
N ALA A 57 49.80 -4.41 -17.15
CA ALA A 57 49.33 -5.70 -17.61
C ALA A 57 49.92 -5.95 -19.01
N PHE A 58 50.73 -7.00 -19.14
CA PHE A 58 51.28 -7.45 -20.41
C PHE A 58 50.21 -8.15 -21.25
N SER A 59 50.05 -7.68 -22.49
CA SER A 59 49.46 -8.47 -23.59
C SER A 59 50.53 -9.39 -24.19
N PRO A 60 50.14 -10.41 -24.97
CA PRO A 60 50.39 -10.23 -26.41
C PRO A 60 49.30 -10.83 -27.31
N SER A 61 49.19 -10.22 -28.48
CA SER A 61 48.41 -10.68 -29.63
C SER A 61 49.31 -11.28 -30.73
N GLN A 62 48.71 -12.21 -31.48
CA GLN A 62 48.83 -12.47 -32.92
C GLN A 62 49.70 -13.64 -33.48
N GLU A 63 49.04 -14.32 -34.44
CA GLU A 63 49.53 -15.24 -35.50
C GLU A 63 49.84 -16.70 -35.08
N THR A 64 49.39 -17.77 -35.75
CA THR A 64 48.74 -18.04 -37.06
C THR A 64 48.05 -19.41 -36.90
N PHE A 65 47.03 -19.78 -37.70
CA PHE A 65 47.01 -21.03 -38.49
C PHE A 65 45.63 -21.36 -39.10
N SER A 66 45.71 -21.48 -40.42
CA SER A 66 44.81 -22.07 -41.39
C SER A 66 44.13 -23.40 -40.99
N ALA A 67 42.99 -23.62 -41.62
CA ALA A 67 42.12 -24.80 -41.61
C ALA A 67 42.85 -26.16 -41.74
N ALA A 68 42.37 -27.15 -40.98
CA ALA A 68 42.39 -28.55 -41.40
C ALA A 68 41.30 -29.39 -40.68
N SER A 69 40.60 -30.15 -41.50
CA SER A 69 39.51 -31.10 -41.24
C SER A 69 39.63 -32.04 -40.04
N ARG A 70 38.46 -32.27 -39.41
CA ARG A 70 37.91 -33.53 -38.87
C ARG A 70 38.90 -34.61 -38.41
N LYS A 71 38.77 -34.99 -37.12
CA LYS A 71 38.48 -36.38 -36.70
C LYS A 71 38.05 -36.41 -35.22
N LEU A 72 36.98 -37.14 -34.93
CA LEU A 72 36.53 -37.45 -33.58
C LEU A 72 37.69 -38.03 -32.75
N SER A 73 37.98 -37.44 -31.59
CA SER A 73 38.62 -38.17 -30.49
C SER A 73 37.74 -38.04 -29.25
N ARG A 74 37.36 -39.18 -28.70
CA ARG A 74 36.61 -39.30 -27.45
C ARG A 74 37.52 -38.79 -26.34
N PHE A 75 37.20 -37.62 -25.76
CA PHE A 75 37.82 -37.21 -24.51
C PHE A 75 37.20 -38.03 -23.37
N CYS A 76 37.93 -39.03 -22.91
CA CYS A 76 37.72 -39.61 -21.59
C CYS A 76 37.83 -38.48 -20.55
N ARG A 77 36.74 -38.16 -19.85
CA ARG A 77 36.82 -37.40 -18.59
C ARG A 77 37.76 -38.19 -17.68
N SER A 78 38.87 -37.61 -17.25
CA SER A 78 39.79 -38.31 -16.35
C SER A 78 39.04 -38.61 -15.05
N SER A 79 39.07 -39.88 -14.62
CA SER A 79 38.51 -40.31 -13.33
C SER A 79 39.12 -39.53 -12.16
N SER A 80 40.37 -39.08 -12.29
CA SER A 80 41.10 -38.27 -11.31
C SER A 80 40.46 -36.88 -11.06
N GLY A 81 39.97 -36.18 -12.10
CA GLY A 81 39.32 -34.87 -11.91
C GLY A 81 37.92 -34.96 -11.28
N VAL A 82 37.21 -36.07 -11.50
CA VAL A 82 35.92 -36.34 -10.84
C VAL A 82 36.14 -36.72 -9.37
N LEU A 83 37.19 -37.50 -9.07
CA LEU A 83 37.58 -37.85 -7.71
C LEU A 83 38.02 -36.62 -6.90
N SER A 84 38.84 -35.72 -7.47
CA SER A 84 39.28 -34.52 -6.75
C SER A 84 38.13 -33.53 -6.48
N LEU A 85 37.16 -33.40 -7.40
CA LEU A 85 35.95 -32.61 -7.18
C LEU A 85 35.08 -33.22 -6.08
N GLN A 86 34.97 -34.54 -6.04
CA GLN A 86 34.21 -35.26 -5.02
C GLN A 86 34.86 -35.17 -3.63
N GLU A 87 36.19 -35.20 -3.55
CA GLU A 87 36.94 -34.95 -2.33
C GLU A 87 36.78 -33.51 -1.84
N ALA A 88 36.88 -32.52 -2.72
CA ALA A 88 36.66 -31.11 -2.37
C ALA A 88 35.23 -30.85 -1.86
N LEU A 89 34.22 -31.49 -2.46
CA LEU A 89 32.83 -31.40 -1.98
C LEU A 89 32.64 -32.06 -0.60
N LYS A 90 33.26 -33.21 -0.36
CA LYS A 90 33.25 -33.89 0.94
C LYS A 90 33.94 -33.07 2.02
N GLU A 91 35.09 -32.47 1.70
CA GLU A 91 35.81 -31.59 2.62
C GLU A 91 35.00 -30.34 2.95
N LYS A 92 34.41 -29.68 1.94
CA LYS A 92 33.51 -28.53 2.14
C LYS A 92 32.34 -28.90 3.06
N GLN A 93 31.74 -30.07 2.85
CA GLN A 93 30.64 -30.57 3.67
C GLN A 93 31.08 -30.87 5.12
N ALA A 94 32.28 -31.41 5.33
CA ALA A 94 32.83 -31.65 6.66
C ALA A 94 33.01 -30.33 7.43
N ARG A 95 33.55 -29.28 6.77
CA ARG A 95 33.71 -27.95 7.37
C ARG A 95 32.38 -27.35 7.83
N TYR A 96 31.30 -27.48 7.04
CA TYR A 96 29.99 -26.98 7.46
C TYR A 96 29.36 -27.79 8.60
N LYS A 97 29.62 -29.10 8.67
CA LYS A 97 29.23 -29.94 9.82
C LYS A 97 29.93 -29.49 11.10
N GLU A 98 31.24 -29.28 11.04
CA GLU A 98 32.02 -28.77 12.18
C GLU A 98 31.54 -27.38 12.61
N ALA A 99 31.26 -26.48 11.66
CA ALA A 99 30.71 -25.16 11.95
C ALA A 99 29.31 -25.23 12.59
N ARG A 100 28.48 -26.23 12.24
CA ARG A 100 27.17 -26.47 12.87
C ARG A 100 27.33 -26.94 14.31
N GLU A 101 28.20 -27.90 14.56
CA GLU A 101 28.47 -28.38 15.93
C GLU A 101 29.07 -27.28 16.80
N TYR A 102 29.96 -26.45 16.26
CA TYR A 102 30.45 -25.27 16.97
C TYR A 102 29.32 -24.31 17.38
N ARG A 103 28.39 -24.01 16.46
CA ARG A 103 27.19 -23.21 16.79
C ARG A 103 26.35 -23.88 17.88
N ARG A 104 26.17 -25.20 17.83
CA ARG A 104 25.45 -25.96 18.88
C ARG A 104 26.09 -25.78 20.26
N THR A 105 27.42 -25.73 20.36
CA THR A 105 28.11 -25.49 21.64
C THR A 105 27.87 -24.10 22.24
N LYS A 106 27.47 -23.11 21.42
CA LYS A 106 27.14 -21.76 21.90
C LYS A 106 25.73 -21.63 22.48
N ILE A 107 24.86 -22.61 22.25
CA ILE A 107 23.46 -22.58 22.70
C ILE A 107 23.44 -22.73 24.22
N ASP A 108 23.18 -21.63 24.92
CA ASP A 108 23.04 -21.59 26.37
C ASP A 108 21.56 -21.62 26.82
N ALA A 109 21.31 -21.41 28.11
CA ALA A 109 19.97 -21.39 28.68
C ALA A 109 19.08 -20.24 28.13
N SER A 110 19.68 -19.11 27.74
CA SER A 110 18.99 -17.96 27.17
C SER A 110 18.47 -18.27 25.76
N TYR A 111 19.26 -18.97 24.96
CA TYR A 111 18.82 -19.49 23.67
C TYR A 111 17.67 -20.50 23.83
N LYS A 112 17.82 -21.46 24.75
CA LYS A 112 16.81 -22.49 24.99
C LYS A 112 15.46 -21.92 25.41
N TYR A 113 15.45 -20.85 26.21
CA TYR A 113 14.22 -20.14 26.55
C TYR A 113 13.48 -19.63 25.31
N VAL A 114 14.20 -19.01 24.35
CA VAL A 114 13.61 -18.58 23.09
C VAL A 114 13.07 -19.79 22.30
N PHE A 115 13.79 -20.90 22.28
CA PHE A 115 13.37 -22.11 21.56
C PHE A 115 12.11 -22.73 22.16
N GLU A 116 11.95 -22.70 23.48
CA GLU A 116 10.74 -23.15 24.17
C GLU A 116 9.53 -22.28 23.80
N VAL A 117 9.69 -20.95 23.77
CA VAL A 117 8.62 -20.04 23.33
C VAL A 117 8.22 -20.30 21.87
N LEU A 118 9.20 -20.50 20.99
CA LEU A 118 8.94 -20.83 19.58
C LEU A 118 8.26 -22.20 19.44
N SER A 119 8.72 -23.21 20.19
CA SER A 119 8.16 -24.56 20.22
C SER A 119 6.68 -24.52 20.58
N VAL A 120 6.32 -23.80 21.65
CA VAL A 120 4.92 -23.63 22.08
C VAL A 120 4.09 -22.92 21.02
N ARG A 121 4.62 -21.84 20.41
CA ARG A 121 3.85 -21.06 19.42
C ARG A 121 3.64 -21.82 18.11
N LEU A 122 4.64 -22.56 17.66
CA LEU A 122 4.63 -23.27 16.38
C LEU A 122 4.05 -24.69 16.48
N GLY A 123 3.88 -25.22 17.70
CA GLY A 123 3.45 -26.60 17.91
C GLY A 123 4.50 -27.64 17.49
N LEU A 124 5.77 -27.24 17.47
CA LEU A 124 6.91 -28.09 17.13
C LEU A 124 7.63 -28.52 18.40
N ASP A 125 8.31 -29.66 18.40
CA ASP A 125 9.18 -30.04 19.51
C ASP A 125 10.44 -29.15 19.56
N VAL A 126 10.96 -28.92 20.77
CA VAL A 126 12.13 -28.04 21.00
C VAL A 126 13.34 -28.50 20.21
N THR A 127 13.53 -29.81 20.06
CA THR A 127 14.63 -30.37 19.27
C THR A 127 14.53 -30.02 17.79
N THR A 128 13.34 -30.06 17.21
CA THR A 128 13.09 -29.62 15.83
C THR A 128 13.35 -28.12 15.68
N VAL A 129 12.91 -27.30 16.62
CA VAL A 129 13.17 -25.84 16.61
C VAL A 129 14.68 -25.55 16.65
N GLU A 130 15.42 -26.23 17.53
CA GLU A 130 16.89 -26.11 17.61
C GLU A 130 17.55 -26.48 16.28
N GLU A 131 17.16 -27.62 15.68
CA GLU A 131 17.70 -28.05 14.40
C GLU A 131 17.39 -27.08 13.25
N MET A 132 16.19 -26.47 13.24
CA MET A 132 15.81 -25.47 12.25
C MET A 132 16.57 -24.16 12.43
N ILE A 133 16.83 -23.73 13.67
CA ILE A 133 17.62 -22.52 13.95
C ILE A 133 19.09 -22.72 13.58
N LEU A 134 19.63 -23.91 13.84
CA LEU A 134 20.99 -24.28 13.44
C LEU A 134 21.18 -24.36 11.91
N ASP A 135 20.10 -24.38 11.12
CA ASP A 135 20.21 -24.26 9.67
C ASP A 135 20.67 -22.87 9.23
N SER A 136 20.41 -21.84 10.05
CA SER A 136 20.93 -20.49 9.81
C SER A 136 22.46 -20.47 9.92
N PRO A 137 23.20 -19.95 8.92
CA PRO A 137 24.66 -20.00 8.90
C PRO A 137 25.32 -19.25 10.07
N SER A 138 24.60 -18.30 10.69
CA SER A 138 25.08 -17.50 11.82
C SER A 138 24.01 -17.39 12.93
N LEU A 139 24.48 -17.30 14.17
CA LEU A 139 23.68 -17.02 15.38
C LEU A 139 23.99 -15.63 15.96
N GLU A 140 24.72 -14.78 15.24
CA GLU A 140 25.11 -13.42 15.69
C GLU A 140 23.91 -12.55 16.08
N ALA A 141 22.74 -12.77 15.47
CA ALA A 141 21.52 -12.05 15.82
C ALA A 141 21.08 -12.32 17.27
N PHE A 142 21.21 -13.57 17.74
CA PHE A 142 20.95 -13.91 19.13
C PHE A 142 21.99 -13.30 20.06
N ASP A 143 23.28 -13.45 19.73
CA ASP A 143 24.39 -12.88 20.51
C ASP A 143 24.22 -11.35 20.67
N SER A 144 23.89 -10.66 19.57
CA SER A 144 23.61 -9.22 19.56
C SER A 144 22.39 -8.86 20.40
N PHE A 145 21.30 -9.62 20.31
CA PHE A 145 20.09 -9.34 21.08
C PHE A 145 20.29 -9.50 22.60
N PHE A 146 21.05 -10.53 23.02
CA PHE A 146 21.36 -10.76 24.43
C PHE A 146 22.42 -9.82 25.00
N ALA A 147 23.31 -9.27 24.16
CA ALA A 147 24.38 -8.39 24.60
C ALA A 147 23.90 -7.04 25.16
N LYS A 148 24.71 -6.45 26.04
CA LYS A 148 24.54 -5.06 26.48
C LYS A 148 24.77 -4.12 25.29
N GLY A 149 23.85 -3.17 25.07
CA GLY A 149 23.93 -2.22 23.97
C GLY A 149 23.73 -2.83 22.57
N GLY A 150 23.37 -4.12 22.48
CA GLY A 150 23.12 -4.78 21.20
C GLY A 150 21.69 -4.54 20.68
N SER A 151 21.17 -5.45 19.85
CA SER A 151 19.87 -5.28 19.20
C SER A 151 18.70 -5.23 20.20
N LYS A 152 17.72 -4.36 19.94
CA LYS A 152 16.45 -4.32 20.69
C LYS A 152 15.44 -5.37 20.24
N ALA A 153 15.65 -5.98 19.09
CA ALA A 153 14.72 -6.93 18.51
C ALA A 153 15.46 -8.12 17.90
N LEU A 154 14.94 -9.31 18.15
CA LEU A 154 15.31 -10.54 17.47
C LEU A 154 14.10 -11.00 16.66
N LYS A 155 14.25 -11.17 15.35
CA LYS A 155 13.16 -11.56 14.44
C LYS A 155 13.46 -12.94 13.87
N ILE A 156 12.45 -13.79 13.83
CA ILE A 156 12.55 -15.14 13.29
C ILE A 156 11.35 -15.38 12.39
N PHE A 157 11.61 -15.62 11.11
CA PHE A 157 10.55 -15.85 10.12
C PHE A 157 10.32 -17.34 9.94
N TYR A 158 9.07 -17.77 10.09
CA TYR A 158 8.63 -19.15 9.86
C TYR A 158 7.76 -19.21 8.62
N GLN A 159 8.31 -19.76 7.53
CA GLN A 159 7.62 -19.90 6.26
C GLN A 159 8.22 -21.01 5.40
N GLU A 160 7.52 -21.35 4.33
CA GLU A 160 8.01 -22.30 3.33
C GLU A 160 9.13 -21.67 2.47
N GLY A 161 10.21 -22.41 2.26
CA GLY A 161 11.35 -21.95 1.47
C GLY A 161 12.11 -23.09 0.82
N ASP A 162 13.16 -22.75 0.06
CA ASP A 162 14.01 -23.73 -0.61
C ASP A 162 14.83 -24.52 0.40
N VAL A 163 14.87 -25.84 0.24
CA VAL A 163 15.59 -26.74 1.15
C VAL A 163 17.01 -26.22 1.42
N PRO A 164 17.45 -26.14 2.70
CA PRO A 164 18.72 -25.53 3.04
C PRO A 164 19.88 -26.21 2.31
N GLY A 165 20.80 -25.39 1.78
CA GLY A 165 22.00 -25.86 1.09
C GLY A 165 22.99 -26.54 2.04
N ILE A 166 24.07 -27.09 1.49
CA ILE A 166 25.16 -27.73 2.26
C ILE A 166 25.76 -26.81 3.34
N GLU A 167 25.62 -25.49 3.17
CA GLU A 167 26.08 -24.46 4.10
C GLU A 167 25.45 -24.60 5.50
N CYS A 168 24.26 -25.21 5.61
CA CYS A 168 23.58 -25.42 6.89
C CYS A 168 24.28 -26.48 7.77
N GLY A 169 25.15 -27.31 7.19
CA GLY A 169 25.88 -28.38 7.88
C GLY A 169 25.13 -29.70 8.01
N ARG A 170 23.94 -29.85 7.42
CA ARG A 170 23.23 -31.14 7.30
C ARG A 170 22.82 -31.45 5.86
N THR A 171 22.45 -32.70 5.59
CA THR A 171 21.98 -33.15 4.27
C THR A 171 20.59 -33.70 4.35
N PHE A 172 19.79 -33.41 3.33
CA PHE A 172 18.42 -33.89 3.20
C PHE A 172 18.35 -34.96 2.10
N PRO A 173 18.48 -36.26 2.44
CA PRO A 173 18.47 -37.33 1.46
C PRO A 173 17.08 -37.50 0.83
N GLY A 174 17.03 -37.75 -0.48
CA GLY A 174 15.78 -38.02 -1.20
C GLY A 174 14.96 -36.78 -1.60
N VAL A 175 15.49 -35.58 -1.35
CA VAL A 175 14.83 -34.32 -1.72
C VAL A 175 15.18 -33.94 -3.16
N VAL A 176 14.15 -33.72 -3.98
CA VAL A 176 14.32 -33.33 -5.39
C VAL A 176 14.70 -31.85 -5.46
N LYS A 177 15.50 -31.47 -6.45
CA LYS A 177 15.87 -30.07 -6.68
C LYS A 177 14.60 -29.23 -6.89
N GLY A 178 14.40 -28.20 -6.07
CA GLY A 178 13.21 -27.35 -6.09
C GLY A 178 12.09 -27.78 -5.13
N SER A 179 12.28 -28.84 -4.34
CA SER A 179 11.39 -29.13 -3.22
C SER A 179 11.42 -28.00 -2.19
N LYS A 180 10.27 -27.75 -1.58
CA LYS A 180 10.06 -26.72 -0.57
C LYS A 180 9.86 -27.34 0.80
N MET A 181 10.27 -26.61 1.84
CA MET A 181 10.20 -27.05 3.24
C MET A 181 9.98 -25.85 4.16
N LEU A 182 9.23 -26.05 5.25
CA LEU A 182 9.08 -25.08 6.34
C LEU A 182 10.43 -24.85 7.05
N GLN A 183 10.81 -23.58 7.22
CA GLN A 183 12.12 -23.17 7.76
C GLN A 183 11.98 -22.00 8.72
N LEU A 184 13.00 -21.84 9.59
CA LEU A 184 13.17 -20.67 10.45
C LEU A 184 14.34 -19.82 9.92
N TYR A 185 14.04 -18.60 9.50
CA TYR A 185 15.04 -17.60 9.09
C TYR A 185 15.31 -16.64 10.25
N VAL A 186 16.53 -16.66 10.78
CA VAL A 186 16.93 -15.82 11.92
C VAL A 186 17.47 -14.49 11.41
N ASP A 187 16.77 -13.40 11.71
CA ASP A 187 17.06 -11.99 11.35
C ASP A 187 17.43 -11.74 9.88
N ASN A 188 17.13 -12.71 9.01
CA ASN A 188 17.26 -12.61 7.57
C ASN A 188 15.86 -12.47 6.99
N THR A 189 15.53 -11.26 6.53
CA THR A 189 14.20 -11.00 5.97
C THR A 189 14.14 -11.58 4.56
N PRO A 190 13.27 -12.56 4.28
CA PRO A 190 13.13 -13.11 2.94
C PRO A 190 12.59 -12.05 1.98
N ASP A 191 12.99 -12.10 0.69
CA ASP A 191 12.53 -11.17 -0.35
C ASP A 191 11.00 -11.09 -0.44
N LYS A 192 10.34 -12.22 -0.18
CA LYS A 192 8.89 -12.32 -0.03
C LYS A 192 8.56 -12.98 1.30
N PHE A 193 7.96 -12.22 2.21
CA PHE A 193 7.48 -12.72 3.49
C PHE A 193 6.03 -13.19 3.36
N VAL A 194 5.81 -14.50 3.55
CA VAL A 194 4.51 -15.18 3.49
C VAL A 194 4.51 -16.25 4.59
N GLY A 195 4.11 -15.87 5.80
CA GLY A 195 4.12 -16.77 6.95
C GLY A 195 4.12 -16.01 8.27
N LEU A 196 4.78 -16.55 9.29
CA LEU A 196 4.84 -15.95 10.62
C LEU A 196 6.17 -15.24 10.85
N CYS A 197 6.13 -14.04 11.41
CA CYS A 197 7.29 -13.35 11.95
C CYS A 197 7.15 -13.38 13.47
N LEU A 198 7.97 -14.21 14.10
CA LEU A 198 8.07 -14.37 15.54
C LEU A 198 9.17 -13.45 16.01
N PHE A 199 8.84 -12.42 16.78
CA PHE A 199 9.84 -11.44 17.20
C PHE A 199 9.81 -11.19 18.71
N PHE A 200 11.01 -11.03 19.25
CA PHE A 200 11.29 -10.77 20.64
C PHE A 200 11.82 -9.35 20.76
N VAL A 201 11.28 -8.57 21.67
CA VAL A 201 11.64 -7.15 21.86
C VAL A 201 12.03 -6.93 23.31
N ARG A 202 13.08 -6.14 23.52
CA ARG A 202 13.50 -5.65 24.84
C ARG A 202 13.40 -4.13 24.88
N PHE A 203 12.90 -3.58 25.99
CA PHE A 203 12.72 -2.13 26.13
C PHE A 203 14.05 -1.41 26.46
N LYS A 204 14.83 -1.99 27.38
CA LYS A 204 16.12 -1.48 27.87
C LYS A 204 17.28 -2.35 27.40
N ASN A 205 18.39 -1.70 27.04
CA ASN A 205 19.62 -2.36 26.54
C ASN A 205 20.84 -2.10 27.44
N ASP A 206 20.62 -1.56 28.64
CA ASP A 206 21.68 -1.09 29.53
C ASP A 206 22.41 -2.24 30.26
N SER A 207 21.78 -3.41 30.31
CA SER A 207 22.28 -4.67 30.86
C SER A 207 22.21 -5.79 29.81
N PRO A 208 23.08 -6.80 29.86
CA PRO A 208 22.87 -8.01 29.07
C PRO A 208 21.64 -8.77 29.58
N ILE A 209 20.98 -9.52 28.70
CA ILE A 209 19.89 -10.43 29.09
C ILE A 209 20.50 -11.63 29.80
N ASN A 210 19.95 -11.97 30.96
CA ASN A 210 20.36 -13.14 31.72
C ASN A 210 19.25 -14.20 31.66
N ALA A 211 19.60 -15.48 31.52
CA ALA A 211 18.65 -16.60 31.52
C ALA A 211 17.68 -16.60 32.71
N LYS A 212 18.06 -16.01 33.85
CA LYS A 212 17.19 -15.91 35.03
C LYS A 212 16.12 -14.81 34.92
N THR A 213 16.39 -13.70 34.24
CA THR A 213 15.50 -12.53 34.14
C THR A 213 14.88 -12.37 32.76
N ILE A 214 15.24 -13.24 31.82
CA ILE A 214 14.82 -13.21 30.42
C ILE A 214 13.31 -13.10 30.22
N HIS A 215 12.53 -13.71 31.12
CA HIS A 215 11.07 -13.72 31.09
C HIS A 215 10.43 -12.37 31.50
N GLU A 216 11.15 -11.53 32.24
CA GLU A 216 10.72 -10.18 32.63
C GLU A 216 11.24 -9.12 31.64
N ASP A 217 12.42 -9.37 31.06
CA ASP A 217 13.14 -8.41 30.23
C ASP A 217 12.70 -8.40 28.76
N ILE A 218 12.04 -9.48 28.29
CA ILE A 218 11.68 -9.69 26.89
C ILE A 218 10.17 -9.80 26.70
N PHE A 219 9.68 -9.12 25.67
CA PHE A 219 8.33 -9.27 25.14
C PHE A 219 8.33 -10.08 23.86
N PHE A 220 7.46 -11.07 23.78
CA PHE A 220 7.26 -11.89 22.60
C PHE A 220 6.00 -11.48 21.85
N CYS A 221 6.08 -11.36 20.52
CA CYS A 221 4.95 -11.06 19.67
C CYS A 221 5.06 -11.81 18.34
N VAL A 222 3.91 -11.98 17.67
CA VAL A 222 3.80 -12.69 16.40
C VAL A 222 3.07 -11.82 15.40
N LEU A 223 3.70 -11.56 14.26
CA LEU A 223 3.07 -10.99 13.08
C LEU A 223 2.75 -12.11 12.10
N ASP A 224 1.45 -12.36 11.91
CA ASP A 224 0.96 -13.36 10.97
C ASP A 224 0.66 -12.71 9.61
N ALA A 225 1.49 -12.99 8.61
CA ALA A 225 1.33 -12.52 7.24
C ALA A 225 0.96 -13.65 6.27
N THR A 226 0.35 -14.73 6.77
CA THR A 226 -0.09 -15.87 5.94
C THR A 226 -1.08 -15.41 4.85
N GLU A 227 -1.94 -14.44 5.16
CA GLU A 227 -2.88 -13.79 4.23
C GLU A 227 -2.29 -12.51 3.59
N GLY A 228 -0.98 -12.28 3.73
CA GLY A 228 -0.28 -11.10 3.26
C GLY A 228 0.14 -10.15 4.38
N LEU A 229 1.23 -9.40 4.14
CA LEU A 229 1.83 -8.52 5.14
C LEU A 229 0.88 -7.42 5.62
N LEU A 230 0.10 -6.81 4.72
CA LEU A 230 -0.85 -5.76 5.10
C LEU A 230 -1.98 -6.30 5.97
N HIS A 231 -2.51 -7.48 5.68
CA HIS A 231 -3.46 -8.19 6.55
C HIS A 231 -2.88 -8.39 7.94
N GLY A 232 -1.65 -8.90 8.02
CA GLY A 232 -0.96 -9.12 9.29
C GLY A 232 -0.79 -7.85 10.11
N VAL A 233 -0.32 -6.77 9.48
CA VAL A 233 -0.12 -5.48 10.15
C VAL A 233 -1.45 -4.89 10.63
N ARG A 234 -2.48 -4.91 9.78
CA ARG A 234 -3.83 -4.45 10.15
C ARG A 234 -4.37 -5.25 11.34
N ASN A 235 -4.34 -6.58 11.27
CA ASN A 235 -4.81 -7.46 12.32
C ASN A 235 -4.07 -7.23 13.64
N MET A 236 -2.76 -7.03 13.60
CA MET A 236 -1.97 -6.74 14.80
C MET A 236 -2.38 -5.40 15.43
N ILE A 237 -2.55 -4.35 14.63
CA ILE A 237 -2.97 -3.04 15.14
C ILE A 237 -4.40 -3.11 15.68
N GLU A 238 -5.34 -3.68 14.93
CA GLU A 238 -6.76 -3.72 15.27
C GLU A 238 -7.06 -4.65 16.47
N LYS A 239 -6.46 -5.83 16.52
CA LYS A 239 -6.81 -6.87 17.51
C LYS A 239 -5.94 -6.86 18.75
N VAL A 240 -4.72 -6.31 18.68
CA VAL A 240 -3.76 -6.30 19.81
C VAL A 240 -3.52 -4.89 20.31
N PHE A 241 -2.98 -4.00 19.47
CA PHE A 241 -2.54 -2.69 19.94
C PHE A 241 -3.68 -1.73 20.24
N LEU A 242 -4.72 -1.68 19.42
CA LEU A 242 -5.86 -0.78 19.62
C LEU A 242 -6.60 -1.10 20.93
N PRO A 243 -6.98 -2.35 21.25
CA PRO A 243 -7.57 -2.69 22.54
C PRO A 243 -6.65 -2.35 23.73
N ALA A 244 -5.34 -2.59 23.61
CA ALA A 244 -4.37 -2.26 24.66
C ALA A 244 -4.28 -0.74 24.90
N ILE A 245 -4.28 0.06 23.83
CA ILE A 245 -4.29 1.52 23.91
C ILE A 245 -5.58 2.02 24.57
N LEU A 246 -6.74 1.46 24.19
CA LEU A 246 -8.04 1.82 24.77
C LEU A 246 -8.17 1.43 26.24
N ALA A 247 -7.55 0.32 26.67
CA ALA A 247 -7.51 -0.11 28.06
C ALA A 247 -6.49 0.67 28.92
N THR A 248 -5.62 1.47 28.31
CA THR A 248 -4.57 2.20 29.03
C THR A 248 -5.19 3.40 29.75
N ASN A 249 -5.23 3.32 31.08
CA ASN A 249 -5.75 4.40 31.91
C ASN A 249 -4.70 5.49 32.20
N ASN A 250 -3.42 5.12 32.26
CA ASN A 250 -2.33 6.03 32.59
C ASN A 250 -1.58 6.47 31.33
N TRP A 251 -1.92 7.65 30.82
CA TRP A 251 -1.22 8.30 29.70
C TRP A 251 -0.12 9.27 30.16
N GLY A 252 0.30 9.17 31.42
CA GLY A 252 1.30 10.06 32.01
C GLY A 252 0.80 11.51 32.04
N VAL A 253 1.60 12.42 31.48
CA VAL A 253 1.35 13.88 31.46
C VAL A 253 0.00 14.22 30.81
N LEU A 254 -0.46 13.41 29.85
CA LEU A 254 -1.73 13.58 29.14
C LEU A 254 -2.96 13.11 29.93
N SER A 255 -2.97 13.12 31.26
CA SER A 255 -4.15 12.68 32.03
C SER A 255 -4.67 13.73 33.02
N GLN A 256 -4.24 14.98 32.88
CA GLN A 256 -4.40 16.02 33.90
C GLN A 256 -5.43 17.09 33.50
N THR A 257 -5.68 17.30 32.21
CA THR A 257 -6.57 18.37 31.72
C THR A 257 -7.66 17.85 30.77
N LYS A 258 -8.71 18.67 30.58
CA LYS A 258 -9.77 18.39 29.58
C LYS A 258 -9.25 18.40 28.14
N GLN A 259 -8.16 19.14 27.86
CA GLN A 259 -7.51 19.14 26.56
C GLN A 259 -6.84 17.79 26.29
N ASP A 260 -6.27 17.16 27.31
CA ASP A 260 -5.62 15.86 27.16
C ASP A 260 -6.60 14.76 26.77
N THR A 261 -7.87 14.84 27.22
CA THR A 261 -8.93 13.92 26.78
C THR A 261 -9.20 14.05 25.28
N LYS A 262 -9.16 15.26 24.73
CA LYS A 262 -9.31 15.51 23.30
C LYS A 262 -8.10 14.99 22.51
N ASP A 263 -6.90 15.16 23.05
CA ASP A 263 -5.68 14.66 22.39
C ASP A 263 -5.62 13.12 22.35
N LYS A 264 -6.08 12.44 23.42
CA LYS A 264 -6.27 10.98 23.41
C LYS A 264 -7.28 10.54 22.35
N GLN A 265 -8.42 11.23 22.26
CA GLN A 265 -9.44 10.94 21.25
C GLN A 265 -8.87 11.12 19.83
N ASN A 266 -8.18 12.22 19.56
CA ASN A 266 -7.53 12.48 18.27
C ASN A 266 -6.49 11.40 17.90
N PHE A 267 -5.73 10.90 18.88
CA PHE A 267 -4.76 9.83 18.65
C PHE A 267 -5.44 8.51 18.27
N VAL A 268 -6.50 8.12 19.00
CA VAL A 268 -7.30 6.93 18.69
C VAL A 268 -7.97 7.06 17.32
N GLU A 269 -8.52 8.22 16.99
CA GLU A 269 -9.07 8.52 15.66
C GLU A 269 -8.01 8.39 14.56
N THR A 270 -6.78 8.83 14.82
CA THR A 270 -5.67 8.69 13.88
C THR A 270 -5.34 7.22 13.62
N ILE A 271 -5.33 6.37 14.64
CA ILE A 271 -5.14 4.92 14.49
C ILE A 271 -6.29 4.31 13.68
N ASN A 272 -7.54 4.65 13.98
CA ASN A 272 -8.68 4.16 13.23
C ASN A 272 -8.64 4.59 11.76
N ARG A 273 -8.24 5.83 11.47
CA ARG A 273 -8.03 6.30 10.09
C ARG A 273 -6.92 5.52 9.39
N TYR A 274 -5.85 5.18 10.10
CA TYR A 274 -4.77 4.34 9.55
C TYR A 274 -5.25 2.91 9.26
N LEU A 275 -6.07 2.32 10.14
CA LEU A 275 -6.70 1.02 9.90
C LEU A 275 -7.61 1.06 8.66
N SER A 276 -8.43 2.10 8.49
CA SER A 276 -9.25 2.30 7.29
C SER A 276 -8.41 2.46 6.03
N PHE A 277 -7.27 3.15 6.11
CA PHE A 277 -6.32 3.24 5.00
C PHE A 277 -5.71 1.88 4.64
N LEU A 278 -5.29 1.09 5.64
CA LEU A 278 -4.77 -0.25 5.41
C LEU A 278 -5.82 -1.17 4.77
N GLU A 279 -7.07 -1.07 5.20
CA GLU A 279 -8.20 -1.77 4.58
C GLU A 279 -8.36 -1.37 3.10
N GLY A 280 -8.36 -0.07 2.80
CA GLY A 280 -8.42 0.42 1.42
C GLY A 280 -7.26 -0.09 0.56
N ALA A 281 -6.04 -0.11 1.12
CA ALA A 281 -4.85 -0.64 0.45
C ALA A 281 -4.94 -2.15 0.21
N ILE A 282 -5.44 -2.92 1.17
CA ILE A 282 -5.71 -4.37 1.03
C ILE A 282 -6.69 -4.60 -0.11
N ILE A 283 -7.84 -3.95 -0.09
CA ILE A 283 -8.87 -4.07 -1.13
C ILE A 283 -8.31 -3.68 -2.51
N SER A 284 -7.48 -2.63 -2.57
CA SER A 284 -6.83 -2.19 -3.80
C SER A 284 -5.89 -3.25 -4.39
N ILE A 285 -5.08 -3.88 -3.53
CA ILE A 285 -4.15 -4.92 -3.93
C ILE A 285 -4.89 -6.21 -4.30
N GLU A 286 -5.88 -6.64 -3.53
CA GLU A 286 -6.70 -7.82 -3.86
C GLU A 286 -7.54 -7.61 -5.12
N GLY A 287 -8.01 -6.39 -5.33
CA GLY A 287 -8.72 -5.98 -6.54
C GLY A 287 -7.82 -5.85 -7.77
N THR A 288 -6.50 -5.99 -7.62
CA THR A 288 -5.54 -5.91 -8.72
C THR A 288 -5.63 -7.17 -9.59
N VAL A 289 -6.03 -7.01 -10.85
CA VAL A 289 -6.21 -8.13 -11.77
C VAL A 289 -4.93 -8.36 -12.57
N GLN A 290 -4.26 -9.49 -12.33
CA GLN A 290 -3.18 -9.96 -13.19
C GLN A 290 -3.75 -10.69 -14.40
N LEU A 291 -3.32 -10.30 -15.59
CA LEU A 291 -3.61 -11.01 -16.83
C LEU A 291 -3.03 -12.42 -16.74
N LYS A 292 -3.80 -13.42 -17.20
CA LYS A 292 -3.41 -14.82 -17.11
C LYS A 292 -2.05 -15.04 -17.77
N GLN A 293 -1.09 -15.60 -17.03
CA GLN A 293 0.20 -16.02 -17.57
C GLN A 293 0.00 -17.23 -18.49
N VAL A 294 0.72 -17.25 -19.61
CA VAL A 294 0.59 -18.27 -20.64
C VAL A 294 1.91 -19.02 -20.72
N ASP A 295 1.95 -20.19 -20.07
CA ASP A 295 3.20 -20.93 -19.85
C ASP A 295 3.66 -21.74 -21.07
N HIS A 296 2.77 -21.99 -22.03
CA HIS A 296 3.06 -22.78 -23.22
C HIS A 296 3.65 -21.96 -24.39
N ILE A 297 3.61 -20.63 -24.32
CA ILE A 297 4.19 -19.74 -25.32
C ILE A 297 5.43 -19.06 -24.74
N ASN A 298 6.59 -19.28 -25.37
CA ASN A 298 7.82 -18.64 -24.95
C ASN A 298 7.96 -17.25 -25.60
N PHE A 299 7.37 -16.24 -24.96
CA PHE A 299 7.42 -14.85 -25.43
C PHE A 299 8.84 -14.26 -25.54
N SER A 300 9.82 -14.85 -24.86
CA SER A 300 11.23 -14.43 -24.96
C SER A 300 11.84 -14.71 -26.33
N LYS A 301 11.23 -15.60 -27.13
CA LYS A 301 11.64 -15.96 -28.50
C LYS A 301 10.85 -15.22 -29.58
N LEU A 302 10.05 -14.22 -29.21
CA LEU A 302 9.13 -13.50 -30.11
C LEU A 302 9.43 -12.00 -30.07
N GLN A 303 10.71 -11.63 -30.05
CA GLN A 303 11.14 -10.24 -29.87
C GLN A 303 11.79 -9.65 -31.12
N SER A 304 12.30 -10.48 -32.04
CA SER A 304 12.87 -10.01 -33.30
C SER A 304 11.85 -9.95 -34.44
N PHE A 305 12.12 -9.11 -35.44
CA PHE A 305 11.26 -8.95 -36.61
C PHE A 305 11.09 -10.25 -37.41
N GLU A 306 12.16 -11.01 -37.62
CA GLU A 306 12.12 -12.28 -38.35
C GLU A 306 11.28 -13.34 -37.64
N GLU A 307 11.36 -13.42 -36.31
CA GLU A 307 10.55 -14.33 -35.49
C GLU A 307 9.06 -13.94 -35.52
N VAL A 308 8.75 -12.65 -35.52
CA VAL A 308 7.37 -12.14 -35.61
C VAL A 308 6.74 -12.50 -36.95
N THR A 309 7.48 -12.34 -38.06
CA THR A 309 6.98 -12.73 -39.40
C THR A 309 6.80 -14.24 -39.50
N ALA A 310 7.78 -15.04 -39.03
CA ALA A 310 7.68 -16.50 -39.04
C ALA A 310 6.51 -17.02 -38.17
N ALA A 311 6.23 -16.37 -37.04
CA ALA A 311 5.09 -16.69 -36.19
C ALA A 311 3.76 -16.28 -36.82
N ALA A 312 3.71 -15.17 -37.55
CA ALA A 312 2.51 -14.70 -38.25
C ALA A 312 2.14 -15.57 -39.47
N ASP A 313 3.13 -16.14 -40.15
CA ASP A 313 2.93 -17.07 -41.27
C ASP A 313 2.50 -18.48 -40.81
N ASN A 314 2.59 -18.78 -39.51
CA ASN A 314 2.17 -20.05 -38.93
C ASN A 314 0.72 -19.98 -38.40
N PRO A 315 -0.26 -20.62 -39.08
CA PRO A 315 -1.67 -20.52 -38.70
C PRO A 315 -1.97 -21.14 -37.32
N ASP A 316 -1.26 -22.19 -36.91
CA ASP A 316 -1.46 -22.81 -35.59
C ASP A 316 -1.00 -21.89 -34.47
N MET A 317 0.11 -21.18 -34.68
CA MET A 317 0.64 -20.19 -33.73
C MET A 317 -0.28 -18.97 -33.63
N VAL A 318 -0.75 -18.47 -34.77
CA VAL A 318 -1.73 -17.36 -34.81
C VAL A 318 -2.98 -17.75 -34.03
N HIS A 319 -3.52 -18.95 -34.24
CA HIS A 319 -4.70 -19.41 -33.50
C HIS A 319 -4.48 -19.45 -31.98
N GLN A 320 -3.34 -19.96 -31.52
CA GLN A 320 -2.99 -19.95 -30.08
C GLN A 320 -2.89 -18.52 -29.52
N LEU A 321 -2.28 -17.60 -30.28
CA LEU A 321 -2.18 -16.20 -29.87
C LEU A 321 -3.55 -15.49 -29.84
N GLU A 322 -4.46 -15.84 -30.75
CA GLU A 322 -5.85 -15.39 -30.74
C GLU A 322 -6.60 -15.88 -29.49
N GLU A 323 -6.42 -17.14 -29.10
CA GLU A 323 -7.00 -17.69 -27.86
C GLU A 323 -6.49 -16.95 -26.62
N VAL A 324 -5.18 -16.69 -26.55
CA VAL A 324 -4.55 -15.92 -25.48
C VAL A 324 -5.12 -14.50 -25.40
N LEU A 325 -5.21 -13.82 -26.54
CA LEU A 325 -5.78 -12.47 -26.62
C LEU A 325 -7.24 -12.48 -26.13
N MET A 326 -8.03 -13.50 -26.49
CA MET A 326 -9.41 -13.65 -26.05
C MET A 326 -9.55 -13.92 -24.55
N ILE A 327 -8.61 -14.64 -23.94
CA ILE A 327 -8.58 -14.82 -22.49
C ILE A 327 -8.37 -13.47 -21.80
N TRP A 328 -7.36 -12.70 -22.22
CA TRP A 328 -7.10 -11.37 -21.66
C TRP A 328 -8.27 -10.42 -21.90
N TYR A 329 -8.86 -10.46 -23.11
CA TYR A 329 -10.04 -9.69 -23.47
C TYR A 329 -11.18 -9.93 -22.48
N ARG A 330 -11.55 -11.20 -22.25
CA ARG A 330 -12.63 -11.57 -21.32
C ARG A 330 -12.33 -11.17 -19.87
N GLN A 331 -11.06 -11.20 -19.46
CA GLN A 331 -10.66 -10.76 -18.12
C GLN A 331 -10.86 -9.25 -17.96
N ILE A 332 -10.34 -8.45 -18.90
CA ILE A 332 -10.44 -6.98 -18.85
C ILE A 332 -11.90 -6.54 -19.02
N GLU A 333 -12.65 -7.17 -19.93
CA GLU A 333 -14.07 -6.86 -20.13
C GLU A 333 -14.90 -7.14 -18.87
N ARG A 334 -14.64 -8.24 -18.17
CA ARG A 334 -15.30 -8.52 -16.88
C ARG A 334 -15.02 -7.42 -15.86
N VAL A 335 -13.76 -6.98 -15.76
CA VAL A 335 -13.38 -5.89 -14.86
C VAL A 335 -14.11 -4.59 -15.19
N LEU A 336 -14.24 -4.26 -16.48
CA LEU A 336 -15.00 -3.09 -16.93
C LEU A 336 -16.48 -3.21 -16.58
N ILE A 337 -17.11 -4.36 -16.82
CA ILE A 337 -18.52 -4.58 -16.48
C ILE A 337 -18.75 -4.47 -14.98
N GLU A 338 -17.91 -5.11 -14.16
CA GLU A 338 -17.99 -5.03 -12.70
C GLU A 338 -17.85 -3.59 -12.20
N SER A 339 -16.99 -2.78 -12.84
CA SER A 339 -16.79 -1.38 -12.44
C SER A 339 -17.97 -0.46 -12.76
N GLN A 340 -18.80 -0.82 -13.74
CA GLN A 340 -19.97 -0.05 -14.18
C GLN A 340 -21.24 -0.44 -13.43
N GLN A 341 -21.22 -1.54 -12.68
CA GLN A 341 -22.38 -1.98 -11.91
C GLN A 341 -22.61 -1.08 -10.68
N MET A 342 -23.89 -0.82 -10.41
CA MET A 342 -24.31 -0.14 -9.20
C MET A 342 -23.87 -0.90 -7.97
N ARG A 343 -23.08 -0.23 -7.12
CA ARG A 343 -22.50 -0.82 -5.92
C ARG A 343 -23.57 -0.97 -4.83
N LYS A 344 -23.61 -2.15 -4.21
CA LYS A 344 -24.29 -2.34 -2.92
C LYS A 344 -23.33 -1.93 -1.81
N GLU A 345 -23.43 -0.69 -1.36
CA GLU A 345 -22.64 -0.20 -0.25
C GLU A 345 -23.32 -0.49 1.09
N ALA A 346 -22.53 -0.49 2.18
CA ALA A 346 -23.09 -0.57 3.52
C ALA A 346 -23.88 0.70 3.84
N ASP A 347 -25.02 0.56 4.54
CA ASP A 347 -25.92 1.67 4.88
C ASP A 347 -25.26 2.77 5.74
N ASN A 348 -24.08 2.51 6.33
CA ASN A 348 -23.31 3.45 7.14
C ASN A 348 -22.04 3.99 6.46
N SER A 349 -21.91 3.80 5.15
CA SER A 349 -20.76 4.28 4.38
C SER A 349 -20.66 5.82 4.38
N GLY A 350 -19.51 6.37 4.82
CA GLY A 350 -19.22 7.81 4.83
C GLY A 350 -18.56 8.32 3.54
N PRO A 351 -18.44 9.66 3.32
CA PRO A 351 -17.98 10.23 2.04
C PRO A 351 -16.52 9.89 1.68
N LEU A 352 -15.66 9.58 2.66
CA LEU A 352 -14.26 9.22 2.38
C LEU A 352 -14.13 7.81 1.77
N THR A 353 -15.14 6.95 1.96
CA THR A 353 -15.18 5.64 1.29
C THR A 353 -15.28 5.77 -0.22
N GLU A 354 -15.92 6.84 -0.72
CA GLU A 354 -16.05 7.12 -2.15
C GLU A 354 -14.68 7.50 -2.72
N LEU A 355 -13.93 8.36 -2.03
CA LEU A 355 -12.57 8.69 -2.40
C LEU A 355 -11.68 7.43 -2.45
N GLU A 356 -11.78 6.56 -1.44
CA GLU A 356 -10.99 5.33 -1.39
C GLU A 356 -11.37 4.36 -2.50
N HIS A 357 -12.66 4.24 -2.82
CA HIS A 357 -13.14 3.46 -3.96
C HIS A 357 -12.50 3.93 -5.27
N TRP A 358 -12.52 5.23 -5.54
CA TRP A 358 -11.93 5.77 -6.78
C TRP A 358 -10.41 5.64 -6.82
N LYS A 359 -9.71 5.70 -5.67
CA LYS A 359 -8.28 5.40 -5.58
C LYS A 359 -7.99 3.94 -5.96
N CYS A 360 -8.76 3.01 -5.41
CA CYS A 360 -8.69 1.59 -5.76
C CYS A 360 -8.95 1.36 -7.26
N MET A 361 -10.00 1.97 -7.82
CA MET A 361 -10.32 1.85 -9.24
C MET A 361 -9.20 2.41 -10.14
N SER A 362 -8.65 3.56 -9.77
CA SER A 362 -7.51 4.17 -10.47
C SER A 362 -6.29 3.24 -10.44
N ALA A 363 -5.94 2.66 -9.28
CA ALA A 363 -4.85 1.70 -9.18
C ALA A 363 -5.10 0.45 -10.05
N LYS A 364 -6.31 -0.13 -9.97
CA LYS A 364 -6.72 -1.31 -10.74
C LYS A 364 -6.60 -1.11 -12.24
N PHE A 365 -7.11 0.00 -12.77
CA PHE A 365 -7.06 0.29 -14.21
C PHE A 365 -5.66 0.67 -14.70
N ASN A 366 -4.89 1.43 -13.90
CA ASN A 366 -3.50 1.73 -14.25
C ASN A 366 -2.66 0.44 -14.32
N PHE A 367 -2.85 -0.48 -13.38
CA PHE A 367 -2.16 -1.77 -13.41
C PHE A 367 -2.53 -2.63 -14.62
N LEU A 368 -3.80 -2.61 -15.05
CA LEU A 368 -4.21 -3.28 -16.29
C LEU A 368 -3.57 -2.63 -17.52
N ILE A 369 -3.53 -1.29 -17.59
CA ILE A 369 -2.87 -0.55 -18.68
C ILE A 369 -1.38 -0.88 -18.75
N GLU A 370 -0.69 -0.97 -17.61
CA GLU A 370 0.72 -1.37 -17.55
C GLU A 370 0.94 -2.77 -18.12
N GLN A 371 0.08 -3.73 -17.78
CA GLN A 371 0.15 -5.08 -18.32
C GLN A 371 -0.15 -5.15 -19.82
N ILE A 372 -1.16 -4.41 -20.30
CA ILE A 372 -1.48 -4.30 -21.74
C ILE A 372 -0.30 -3.69 -22.52
N LYS A 373 0.38 -2.71 -21.93
CA LYS A 373 1.60 -2.08 -22.50
C LYS A 373 2.87 -2.91 -22.27
N GLY A 374 2.76 -4.03 -21.57
CA GLY A 374 3.87 -4.94 -21.28
C GLY A 374 4.40 -5.63 -22.54
N PRO A 375 5.63 -6.18 -22.48
CA PRO A 375 6.30 -6.77 -23.64
C PRO A 375 5.53 -7.98 -24.22
N ASN A 376 4.93 -8.82 -23.36
CA ASN A 376 4.21 -10.00 -23.79
C ASN A 376 2.93 -9.65 -24.57
N CYS A 377 2.12 -8.72 -24.06
CA CYS A 377 0.92 -8.26 -24.76
C CYS A 377 1.27 -7.59 -26.09
N LYS A 378 2.30 -6.73 -26.11
CA LYS A 378 2.79 -6.10 -27.34
C LYS A 378 3.24 -7.12 -28.39
N ALA A 379 3.96 -8.17 -27.98
CA ALA A 379 4.38 -9.23 -28.90
C ALA A 379 3.18 -9.93 -29.55
N VAL A 380 2.17 -10.32 -28.75
CA VAL A 380 0.92 -10.93 -29.25
C VAL A 380 0.23 -10.00 -30.25
N ILE A 381 0.03 -8.73 -29.89
CA ILE A 381 -0.66 -7.75 -30.75
C ILE A 381 0.10 -7.54 -32.06
N ASN A 382 1.44 -7.45 -32.01
CA ASN A 382 2.26 -7.25 -33.19
C ASN A 382 2.17 -8.43 -34.17
N ILE A 383 2.26 -9.67 -33.67
CA ILE A 383 2.16 -10.88 -34.51
C ILE A 383 0.77 -10.96 -35.14
N LEU A 384 -0.28 -10.76 -34.35
CA LEU A 384 -1.66 -10.77 -34.85
C LEU A 384 -1.93 -9.67 -35.87
N ASN A 385 -1.25 -8.52 -35.75
CA ASN A 385 -1.31 -7.42 -36.72
C ASN A 385 -0.67 -7.79 -38.06
N VAL A 386 0.48 -8.45 -38.05
CA VAL A 386 1.11 -8.98 -39.27
C VAL A 386 0.25 -10.08 -39.90
N ALA A 387 -0.35 -10.94 -39.09
CA ALA A 387 -1.25 -12.00 -39.54
C ALA A 387 -2.65 -11.50 -39.96
N HIS A 388 -2.92 -10.19 -39.88
CA HIS A 388 -4.22 -9.59 -40.21
C HIS A 388 -5.42 -10.20 -39.45
N SER A 389 -5.24 -10.53 -38.17
CA SER A 389 -6.31 -11.08 -37.33
C SER A 389 -7.48 -10.10 -37.18
N LYS A 390 -8.70 -10.63 -37.27
CA LYS A 390 -9.94 -9.85 -37.09
C LYS A 390 -10.17 -9.41 -35.64
N LEU A 391 -9.49 -10.04 -34.68
CA LEU A 391 -9.66 -9.75 -33.24
C LEU A 391 -9.06 -8.40 -32.83
N LEU A 392 -8.14 -7.85 -33.63
CA LEU A 392 -7.45 -6.60 -33.32
C LEU A 392 -8.39 -5.41 -33.17
N LYS A 393 -9.46 -5.36 -33.98
CA LYS A 393 -10.45 -4.28 -33.89
C LYS A 393 -11.17 -4.32 -32.54
N MET A 394 -11.61 -5.51 -32.11
CA MET A 394 -12.25 -5.67 -30.80
C MET A 394 -11.28 -5.36 -29.66
N TRP A 395 -10.01 -5.74 -29.80
CA TRP A 395 -8.98 -5.41 -28.81
C TRP A 395 -8.72 -3.90 -28.71
N GLN A 396 -8.63 -3.20 -29.83
CA GLN A 396 -8.47 -1.73 -29.85
C GLN A 396 -9.65 -1.01 -29.19
N GLU A 397 -10.87 -1.49 -29.43
CA GLU A 397 -12.06 -0.96 -28.76
C GLU A 397 -12.02 -1.20 -27.24
N LEU A 398 -11.54 -2.37 -26.80
CA LEU A 398 -11.32 -2.66 -25.38
C LEU A 398 -10.23 -1.78 -24.76
N ASP A 399 -9.11 -1.59 -25.45
CA ASP A 399 -7.98 -0.76 -25.03
C ASP A 399 -8.37 0.73 -24.89
N ALA A 400 -9.25 1.21 -25.79
CA ALA A 400 -9.85 2.53 -25.66
C ALA A 400 -10.75 2.62 -24.41
N ARG A 401 -11.65 1.65 -24.22
CA ARG A 401 -12.56 1.62 -23.05
C ARG A 401 -11.81 1.59 -21.72
N ILE A 402 -10.75 0.79 -21.60
CA ILE A 402 -9.95 0.71 -20.36
C ILE A 402 -9.16 2.00 -20.12
N THR A 403 -8.66 2.64 -21.19
CA THR A 403 -7.98 3.93 -21.10
C THR A 403 -8.94 5.04 -20.65
N ASP A 404 -10.17 5.05 -21.17
CA ASP A 404 -11.21 5.99 -20.76
C ASP A 404 -11.60 5.79 -19.29
N ALA A 405 -11.78 4.54 -18.84
CA ALA A 405 -12.08 4.22 -17.45
C ALA A 405 -10.93 4.59 -16.48
N ALA A 406 -9.68 4.45 -16.91
CA ALA A 406 -8.52 4.91 -16.15
C ALA A 406 -8.48 6.45 -16.03
N ASN A 407 -8.79 7.17 -17.12
CA ASN A 407 -8.87 8.62 -17.11
C ASN A 407 -10.01 9.13 -16.23
N GLU A 408 -11.18 8.49 -16.31
CA GLU A 408 -12.32 8.77 -15.43
C GLU A 408 -11.94 8.60 -13.96
N SER A 409 -11.39 7.44 -13.59
CA SER A 409 -11.05 7.16 -12.20
C SER A 409 -9.98 8.12 -11.66
N LYS A 410 -8.98 8.48 -12.47
CA LYS A 410 -7.97 9.47 -12.11
C LYS A 410 -8.56 10.86 -11.89
N ASP A 411 -9.47 11.31 -12.77
CA ASP A 411 -10.14 12.61 -12.63
C ASP A 411 -11.05 12.63 -11.39
N ASN A 412 -11.81 11.56 -11.17
CA ASN A 412 -12.66 11.41 -9.98
C ASN A 412 -11.83 11.46 -8.69
N VAL A 413 -10.70 10.76 -8.62
CA VAL A 413 -9.77 10.86 -7.47
C VAL A 413 -9.33 12.29 -7.25
N LYS A 414 -8.91 13.02 -8.30
CA LYS A 414 -8.45 14.41 -8.20
C LYS A 414 -9.52 15.31 -7.58
N TYR A 415 -10.77 15.22 -8.03
CA TYR A 415 -11.85 16.04 -7.49
C TYR A 415 -12.29 15.62 -6.09
N LEU A 416 -12.45 14.32 -5.84
CA LEU A 416 -12.82 13.80 -4.53
C LEU A 416 -11.74 14.04 -3.46
N TYR A 417 -10.47 14.19 -3.85
CA TYR A 417 -9.40 14.56 -2.94
C TYR A 417 -9.67 15.91 -2.25
N THR A 418 -10.38 16.83 -2.93
CA THR A 418 -10.79 18.11 -2.33
C THR A 418 -11.71 17.93 -1.12
N LEU A 419 -12.47 16.81 -1.09
CA LEU A 419 -13.34 16.46 0.02
C LEU A 419 -12.59 15.96 1.24
N GLU A 420 -11.36 15.45 1.10
CA GLU A 420 -10.63 14.81 2.19
C GLU A 420 -10.50 15.72 3.41
N LYS A 421 -10.13 16.99 3.19
CA LYS A 421 -9.96 18.00 4.24
C LYS A 421 -11.28 18.54 4.76
N VAL A 422 -12.22 18.87 3.86
CA VAL A 422 -13.51 19.48 4.25
C VAL A 422 -14.46 18.48 4.92
N CYS A 423 -14.25 17.18 4.72
CA CYS A 423 -14.97 16.12 5.42
C CYS A 423 -14.39 15.81 6.80
N GLN A 424 -13.16 16.21 7.16
CA GLN A 424 -12.55 15.88 8.47
C GLN A 424 -13.45 16.26 9.67
N PRO A 425 -14.12 17.43 9.70
CA PRO A 425 -15.03 17.78 10.80
C PRO A 425 -16.22 16.83 10.96
N LEU A 426 -16.56 16.04 9.94
CA LEU A 426 -17.59 15.00 10.04
C LEU A 426 -17.11 13.77 10.81
N TYR A 427 -15.80 13.56 10.95
CA TYR A 427 -15.23 12.37 11.59
C TYR A 427 -14.71 12.65 13.00
N ASN A 428 -14.49 13.92 13.34
CA ASN A 428 -14.11 14.33 14.68
C ASN A 428 -15.42 14.47 15.49
N TYR A 429 -15.52 13.84 16.68
CA TYR A 429 -16.77 13.77 17.47
C TYR A 429 -17.28 15.11 18.05
N ASP A 430 -16.92 16.24 17.44
CA ASP A 430 -17.31 17.60 17.80
C ASP A 430 -18.41 18.14 16.87
N LEU A 431 -19.64 18.15 17.38
CA LEU A 431 -20.83 18.63 16.68
C LEU A 431 -20.75 20.11 16.28
N GLU A 432 -20.05 20.95 17.04
CA GLU A 432 -19.92 22.37 16.72
C GLU A 432 -19.03 22.56 15.48
N SER A 433 -17.90 21.85 15.45
CA SER A 433 -17.01 21.82 14.28
C SER A 433 -17.67 21.19 13.07
N MET A 434 -18.44 20.11 13.25
CA MET A 434 -19.23 19.49 12.17
C MET A 434 -20.20 20.51 11.56
N THR A 435 -21.03 21.17 12.38
CA THR A 435 -22.06 22.12 11.91
C THR A 435 -21.44 23.31 11.18
N ARG A 436 -20.33 23.85 11.68
CA ARG A 436 -19.58 24.93 11.00
C ARG A 436 -18.92 24.47 9.70
N GLY A 437 -18.60 23.19 9.57
CA GLY A 437 -17.97 22.61 8.38
C GLY A 437 -18.93 22.32 7.22
N ILE A 438 -20.23 22.13 7.48
CA ILE A 438 -21.22 21.77 6.46
C ILE A 438 -21.27 22.74 5.27
N PRO A 439 -21.28 24.08 5.45
CA PRO A 439 -21.30 25.00 4.32
C PRO A 439 -20.09 24.84 3.40
N ASN A 440 -18.89 24.65 3.97
CA ASN A 440 -17.66 24.42 3.21
C ASN A 440 -17.71 23.09 2.45
N LEU A 441 -18.28 22.05 3.06
CA LEU A 441 -18.47 20.76 2.43
C LEU A 441 -19.42 20.86 1.23
N ILE A 442 -20.57 21.52 1.39
CA ILE A 442 -21.55 21.64 0.29
C ILE A 442 -20.98 22.50 -0.84
N ASN A 443 -20.25 23.57 -0.53
CA ASN A 443 -19.54 24.35 -1.56
C ASN A 443 -18.50 23.52 -2.31
N ALA A 444 -17.76 22.65 -1.63
CA ALA A 444 -16.82 21.73 -2.28
C ALA A 444 -17.57 20.73 -3.19
N ILE A 445 -18.68 20.16 -2.76
CA ILE A 445 -19.50 19.27 -3.58
C ILE A 445 -20.07 20.00 -4.81
N ARG A 446 -20.55 21.24 -4.64
CA ARG A 446 -21.01 22.09 -5.76
C ARG A 446 -19.90 22.37 -6.77
N MET A 447 -18.68 22.64 -6.31
CA MET A 447 -17.51 22.81 -7.17
C MET A 447 -17.19 21.52 -7.95
N ILE A 448 -17.29 20.35 -7.30
CA ILE A 448 -17.09 19.07 -8.00
C ILE A 448 -18.17 18.88 -9.07
N HIS A 449 -19.43 19.16 -8.76
CA HIS A 449 -20.52 19.06 -9.72
C HIS A 449 -20.35 20.00 -10.93
N SER A 450 -19.84 21.23 -10.72
CA SER A 450 -19.69 22.19 -11.81
C SER A 450 -18.44 21.97 -12.67
N VAL A 451 -17.35 21.45 -12.11
CA VAL A 451 -16.05 21.37 -12.80
C VAL A 451 -15.67 19.94 -13.19
N SER A 452 -16.11 18.92 -12.46
CA SER A 452 -15.74 17.53 -12.78
C SER A 452 -16.35 17.10 -14.11
N ARG A 453 -15.55 16.46 -14.95
CA ARG A 453 -16.02 15.95 -16.24
C ARG A 453 -16.81 14.64 -16.08
N TYR A 454 -16.37 13.80 -15.15
CA TYR A 454 -16.90 12.45 -14.98
C TYR A 454 -17.78 12.32 -13.73
N TYR A 455 -17.49 13.06 -12.65
CA TYR A 455 -18.22 12.93 -11.38
C TYR A 455 -19.48 13.82 -11.30
N ASN A 456 -19.80 14.62 -12.31
CA ASN A 456 -20.87 15.63 -12.30
C ASN A 456 -22.30 15.12 -12.51
N THR A 457 -22.55 13.81 -12.46
CA THR A 457 -23.90 13.27 -12.65
C THR A 457 -24.75 13.44 -11.39
N SER A 458 -26.06 13.67 -11.54
CA SER A 458 -26.99 13.77 -10.40
C SER A 458 -26.96 12.53 -9.50
N GLU A 459 -26.84 11.33 -10.07
CA GLU A 459 -26.76 10.07 -9.32
C GLU A 459 -25.54 10.02 -8.37
N ARG A 460 -24.36 10.39 -8.86
CA ARG A 460 -23.13 10.48 -8.04
C ARG A 460 -23.24 11.54 -6.94
N MET A 461 -23.91 12.65 -7.22
CA MET A 461 -24.19 13.69 -6.22
C MET A 461 -25.13 13.17 -5.13
N THR A 462 -26.25 12.54 -5.51
CA THR A 462 -27.19 11.93 -4.57
C THR A 462 -26.50 10.89 -3.69
N SER A 463 -25.70 9.99 -4.28
CA SER A 463 -24.93 8.99 -3.54
C SER A 463 -23.96 9.64 -2.53
N LEU A 464 -23.23 10.67 -2.95
CA LEU A 464 -22.30 11.39 -2.07
C LEU A 464 -23.03 12.08 -0.91
N PHE A 465 -24.19 12.68 -1.17
CA PHE A 465 -25.00 13.29 -0.11
C PHE A 465 -25.54 12.28 0.88
N ILE A 466 -26.00 11.11 0.42
CA ILE A 466 -26.41 10.01 1.29
C ILE A 466 -25.24 9.60 2.19
N LYS A 467 -24.02 9.48 1.65
CA LYS A 467 -22.84 9.16 2.46
C LYS A 467 -22.51 10.25 3.50
N VAL A 468 -22.63 11.52 3.13
CA VAL A 468 -22.43 12.65 4.05
C VAL A 468 -23.45 12.59 5.20
N THR A 469 -24.72 12.39 4.90
CA THR A 469 -25.77 12.31 5.93
C THR A 469 -25.59 11.07 6.81
N ASN A 470 -25.20 9.92 6.25
CA ASN A 470 -24.86 8.72 7.01
C ASN A 470 -23.71 8.96 8.00
N GLN A 471 -22.66 9.69 7.57
CA GLN A 471 -21.56 10.05 8.45
C GLN A 471 -22.01 11.02 9.55
N MET A 472 -22.85 12.02 9.24
CA MET A 472 -23.42 12.92 10.25
C MET A 472 -24.23 12.17 11.30
N VAL A 473 -25.06 11.21 10.88
CA VAL A 473 -25.81 10.33 11.80
C VAL A 473 -24.87 9.53 12.69
N THR A 474 -23.79 8.99 12.11
CA THR A 474 -22.76 8.24 12.86
C THR A 474 -22.09 9.11 13.92
N THR A 475 -21.76 10.36 13.58
CA THR A 475 -21.14 11.32 14.50
C THR A 475 -22.08 11.77 15.61
N CYS A 476 -23.36 12.02 15.29
CA CYS A 476 -24.39 12.29 16.29
C CYS A 476 -24.57 11.10 17.26
N ARG A 477 -24.61 9.87 16.72
CA ARG A 477 -24.67 8.65 17.54
C ARG A 477 -23.46 8.54 18.46
N ALA A 478 -22.26 8.75 17.93
CA ALA A 478 -21.03 8.73 18.71
C ALA A 478 -21.05 9.79 19.83
N TYR A 479 -21.45 11.02 19.53
CA TYR A 479 -21.58 12.09 20.53
C TYR A 479 -22.55 11.75 21.66
N ILE A 480 -23.72 11.17 21.33
CA ILE A 480 -24.70 10.72 22.34
C ILE A 480 -24.08 9.64 23.24
N THR A 481 -23.31 8.71 22.67
CA THR A 481 -22.69 7.58 23.38
C THR A 481 -21.31 7.86 23.97
N ASP A 482 -20.86 9.13 23.99
CA ASP A 482 -19.51 9.51 24.41
C ASP A 482 -18.43 8.70 23.67
N GLY A 483 -18.50 8.61 22.35
CA GLY A 483 -17.55 7.82 21.55
C GLY A 483 -17.66 6.30 21.76
N GLY A 484 -18.80 5.83 22.27
CA GLY A 484 -19.06 4.42 22.56
C GLY A 484 -18.71 3.98 23.99
N PHE A 485 -18.21 4.88 24.83
CA PHE A 485 -17.84 4.58 26.22
C PHE A 485 -19.05 4.45 27.17
N SER A 486 -20.22 4.98 26.80
CA SER A 486 -21.44 4.89 27.62
C SER A 486 -22.66 4.54 26.78
N ARG A 487 -23.43 3.53 27.21
CA ARG A 487 -24.72 3.25 26.56
C ARG A 487 -25.73 4.33 26.90
N VAL A 488 -26.69 4.56 26.01
CA VAL A 488 -27.71 5.61 26.17
C VAL A 488 -28.48 5.45 27.49
N TRP A 489 -28.79 4.21 27.86
CA TRP A 489 -29.53 3.85 29.07
C TRP A 489 -28.69 3.86 30.36
N GLU A 490 -27.36 3.97 30.27
CA GLU A 490 -26.46 4.09 31.43
C GLU A 490 -26.23 5.55 31.84
N GLN A 491 -26.61 6.50 30.97
CA GLN A 491 -26.47 7.93 31.19
C GLN A 491 -27.71 8.52 31.88
N LYS A 492 -27.53 9.63 32.63
CA LYS A 492 -28.65 10.34 33.24
C LYS A 492 -29.55 10.94 32.16
N ILE A 493 -30.86 10.71 32.26
CA ILE A 493 -31.88 11.15 31.30
C ILE A 493 -31.75 12.63 30.89
N PRO A 494 -31.55 13.61 31.81
CA PRO A 494 -31.41 15.02 31.42
C PRO A 494 -30.20 15.30 30.52
N ILE A 495 -29.11 14.55 30.70
CA ILE A 495 -27.88 14.69 29.91
C ILE A 495 -28.14 14.19 28.48
N VAL A 496 -28.75 13.01 28.36
CA VAL A 496 -29.09 12.40 27.05
C VAL A 496 -30.04 13.30 26.27
N ILE A 497 -31.09 13.81 26.92
CA ILE A 497 -32.03 14.77 26.29
C ILE A 497 -31.29 16.03 25.82
N GLY A 498 -30.36 16.55 26.63
CA GLY A 498 -29.49 17.67 26.23
C GLY A 498 -28.70 17.36 24.97
N LYS A 499 -28.00 16.21 24.94
CA LYS A 499 -27.21 15.78 23.77
C LYS A 499 -28.07 15.58 22.51
N ILE A 500 -29.27 15.00 22.66
CA ILE A 500 -30.22 14.84 21.54
C ILE A 500 -30.65 16.20 21.00
N LYS A 501 -30.98 17.17 21.86
CA LYS A 501 -31.33 18.53 21.42
C LYS A 501 -30.21 19.20 20.63
N VAL A 502 -28.95 19.03 21.04
CA VAL A 502 -27.79 19.54 20.30
C VAL A 502 -27.69 18.87 18.93
N CYS A 503 -27.85 17.54 18.84
CA CYS A 503 -27.85 16.82 17.56
C CYS A 503 -28.97 17.29 16.62
N VAL A 504 -30.19 17.47 17.15
CA VAL A 504 -31.34 17.98 16.38
C VAL A 504 -31.07 19.40 15.88
N SER A 505 -30.51 20.27 16.73
CA SER A 505 -30.15 21.63 16.31
C SER A 505 -29.09 21.63 15.22
N ALA A 506 -28.08 20.76 15.31
CA ALA A 506 -27.05 20.62 14.28
C ALA A 506 -27.64 20.19 12.93
N PHE A 507 -28.56 19.21 12.93
CA PHE A 507 -29.27 18.78 11.72
C PHE A 507 -30.16 19.88 11.13
N MET A 508 -30.95 20.57 11.94
CA MET A 508 -31.83 21.64 11.47
C MET A 508 -31.04 22.81 10.87
N SER A 509 -29.93 23.20 11.50
CA SER A 509 -29.02 24.22 10.96
C SER A 509 -28.37 23.79 9.64
N SER A 510 -28.14 22.48 9.44
CA SER A 510 -27.61 21.96 8.19
C SER A 510 -28.66 21.88 7.06
N HIS A 511 -29.95 21.73 7.39
CA HIS A 511 -31.04 21.52 6.43
C HIS A 511 -31.66 22.80 5.84
N GLY A 512 -31.55 23.95 6.51
CA GLY A 512 -32.26 25.18 6.11
C GLY A 512 -31.76 25.80 4.78
N PRO A 513 -30.67 26.57 4.74
CA PRO A 513 -30.30 27.31 3.53
C PRO A 513 -29.57 26.49 2.47
N VAL A 514 -28.95 25.37 2.87
CA VAL A 514 -27.88 24.75 2.05
C VAL A 514 -28.38 23.62 1.15
N TRP A 515 -29.57 23.05 1.44
CA TRP A 515 -30.18 22.00 0.63
C TRP A 515 -31.31 22.52 -0.27
N GLU A 516 -31.96 23.64 0.10
CA GLU A 516 -32.97 24.29 -0.74
C GLU A 516 -32.37 24.91 -2.02
N GLU A 517 -31.09 25.30 -2.01
CA GLU A 517 -30.38 25.80 -3.21
C GLU A 517 -29.89 24.70 -4.16
N MET A 518 -30.13 23.42 -3.86
CA MET A 518 -29.69 22.28 -4.69
C MET A 518 -30.82 21.62 -5.50
N HIS A 519 -32.05 22.10 -5.32
CA HIS A 519 -33.17 21.91 -6.26
C HIS A 519 -33.19 23.04 -7.28
#